data_AF-G1QIT8-F1
#
_entry.id   AF-G1QIT8-F1
#
_cell.length_a   1.000
_cell.length_b   1.000
_cell.length_c   1.000
_cell.angle_alpha   90.00
_cell.angle_beta   90.00
_cell.angle_gamma   90.00
#
_symmetry.space_group_name_H-M   'P 1'
#
loop_
_entity.id
_entity.type
_entity.pdbx_description
1 polymer ?
#
loop_
_entity_poly.entity_id
_entity_poly.type
_entity_poly.pdbx_seq_one_letter_code
_entity_poly.pdbx_strand_id
1 'polypeptide(L)'
;FYWDFTMLLFMVGNLIIIPVGITFFKDETTAPWIVFNVVSDTFFLMDLVLNFRTGIVIEDNTEIILDPEKIKKKYLRTWFVVDFVSSIPVDYIFLIVEKGIDSEVYKTARALRIVRFTKILSLLRLLRLSRLIRYIHQWEERGDAYLQLISMMLLLCHWDGCLQFLVPMLQDFPRNCWVSINGMVNHSWSELYSFALFKAMSHMLCIGYGRQAPESMTDIWLTMLSMIVGATCYAMFIGHATALIQSLDSSRRQYQEKHRYQGKMFDEDSILGELNGPLREEIVNFNCRKLVASMPLFANADPNFVTAMLTKLKFEVFQPGDYIIREGTIGKKMYFIQHGVVSVLTKGNKEMKLSDGSYFGEICLLTRGRRTASVRADTYCRLYSLSVDNFNEVLEEYPMMRRAFETVAIDRLDRIGERAGGVAGTGGVWLRPQGRASRPLSASQPSLPHGAPGPAASTRPASSSTPRLGPTPAARAAAPSPDRRDSASPGAAGGLDPQDSARSRLSSNL
;
A
#
# COMPACT_ATOMS: atom_id res chain seq x y z
N PHE A 1 23.74 6.94 9.58
CA PHE A 1 22.67 7.76 8.98
C PHE A 1 23.19 9.00 8.27
N TYR A 2 23.60 10.09 8.97
CA TYR A 2 24.04 11.32 8.27
C TYR A 2 25.27 11.11 7.37
N TRP A 3 26.21 10.29 7.82
CA TRP A 3 27.35 9.84 7.01
C TRP A 3 26.86 9.14 5.73
N ASP A 4 26.04 8.12 5.86
CA ASP A 4 25.49 7.34 4.74
C ASP A 4 24.70 8.22 3.76
N PHE A 5 23.89 9.17 4.25
CA PHE A 5 23.18 10.12 3.41
C PHE A 5 24.12 11.05 2.62
N THR A 6 25.17 11.53 3.29
CA THR A 6 26.20 12.36 2.65
C THR A 6 26.94 11.54 1.60
N MET A 7 27.35 10.31 1.94
CA MET A 7 27.98 9.38 1.02
C MET A 7 27.08 9.06 -0.16
N LEU A 8 25.77 8.88 0.03
CA LEU A 8 24.80 8.66 -1.05
C LEU A 8 24.82 9.82 -2.05
N LEU A 9 24.75 11.06 -1.57
CA LEU A 9 24.80 12.26 -2.43
C LEU A 9 26.13 12.35 -3.19
N PHE A 10 27.25 12.14 -2.49
CA PHE A 10 28.57 12.12 -3.11
C PHE A 10 28.69 11.02 -4.15
N MET A 11 28.18 9.81 -3.87
CA MET A 11 28.22 8.67 -4.78
C MET A 11 27.43 8.94 -6.05
N VAL A 12 26.18 9.40 -5.94
CA VAL A 12 25.35 9.74 -7.11
C VAL A 12 26.05 10.82 -7.96
N GLY A 13 26.57 11.88 -7.33
CA GLY A 13 27.32 12.91 -8.04
C GLY A 13 28.55 12.36 -8.78
N ASN A 14 29.34 11.51 -8.12
CA ASN A 14 30.52 10.89 -8.72
C ASN A 14 30.18 9.95 -9.88
N LEU A 15 29.14 9.12 -9.75
CA LEU A 15 28.72 8.19 -10.80
C LEU A 15 28.18 8.90 -12.06
N ILE A 16 27.78 10.17 -11.95
CA ILE A 16 27.39 11.02 -13.08
C ILE A 16 28.59 11.80 -13.63
N ILE A 17 29.41 12.41 -12.76
CA ILE A 17 30.48 13.31 -13.17
C ILE A 17 31.68 12.55 -13.76
N ILE A 18 32.05 11.39 -13.18
CA ILE A 18 33.27 10.66 -13.56
C ILE A 18 33.24 10.18 -15.02
N PRO A 19 32.19 9.50 -15.52
CA PRO A 19 32.13 9.08 -16.91
C PRO A 19 32.23 10.25 -17.90
N VAL A 20 31.51 11.34 -17.65
CA VAL A 20 31.53 12.55 -18.51
C VAL A 20 32.92 13.17 -18.51
N GLY A 21 33.51 13.29 -17.32
CA GLY A 21 34.90 13.68 -17.08
C GLY A 21 35.89 13.00 -18.00
N ILE A 22 35.93 11.68 -17.91
CA ILE A 22 36.88 10.81 -18.63
C ILE A 22 36.67 10.85 -20.15
N THR A 23 35.42 11.03 -20.58
CA THR A 23 35.05 10.86 -21.99
C THR A 23 35.10 12.16 -22.79
N PHE A 24 34.51 13.23 -22.29
CA PHE A 24 34.30 14.45 -23.08
C PHE A 24 35.29 15.58 -22.78
N PHE A 25 35.97 15.57 -21.63
CA PHE A 25 36.98 16.58 -21.32
C PHE A 25 38.35 16.14 -21.82
N LYS A 26 38.99 16.98 -22.64
CA LYS A 26 40.30 16.72 -23.24
C LYS A 26 41.46 16.93 -22.27
N ASP A 27 41.34 17.94 -21.38
CA ASP A 27 42.35 18.29 -20.38
C ASP A 27 41.90 17.91 -18.96
N GLU A 28 42.09 16.63 -18.62
CA GLU A 28 41.80 16.08 -17.29
C GLU A 28 42.85 16.49 -16.23
N THR A 29 43.84 17.31 -16.59
CA THR A 29 44.88 17.79 -15.67
C THR A 29 44.56 19.14 -15.05
N THR A 30 43.36 19.68 -15.29
CA THR A 30 42.92 20.94 -14.70
C THR A 30 42.82 20.84 -13.18
N ALA A 31 43.24 21.90 -12.46
CA ALA A 31 43.24 21.92 -11.00
C ALA A 31 41.87 21.60 -10.37
N PRO A 32 40.72 22.11 -10.87
CA PRO A 32 39.41 21.78 -10.31
C PRO A 32 39.06 20.29 -10.42
N TRP A 33 39.44 19.64 -11.52
CA TRP A 33 39.19 18.21 -11.72
C TRP A 33 40.00 17.34 -10.77
N ILE A 34 41.29 17.67 -10.59
CA ILE A 34 42.16 16.99 -9.65
C ILE A 34 41.66 17.17 -8.21
N VAL A 35 41.30 18.41 -7.82
CA VAL A 35 40.74 18.68 -6.49
C VAL A 35 39.46 17.88 -6.25
N PHE A 36 38.54 17.86 -7.21
CA PHE A 36 37.31 17.07 -7.12
C PHE A 36 37.60 15.57 -6.89
N ASN A 37 38.50 14.98 -7.67
CA ASN A 37 38.85 13.56 -7.54
C ASN A 37 39.55 13.26 -6.20
N VAL A 38 40.51 14.08 -5.78
CA VAL A 38 41.22 13.88 -4.51
C VAL A 38 40.28 13.99 -3.32
N VAL A 39 39.38 14.99 -3.32
CA VAL A 39 38.37 15.14 -2.27
C VAL A 39 37.43 13.92 -2.26
N SER A 40 36.91 13.53 -3.42
CA SER A 40 36.06 12.36 -3.58
C SER A 40 36.72 11.10 -3.04
N ASP A 41 37.93 10.78 -3.50
CA ASP A 41 38.68 9.59 -3.10
C ASP A 41 39.01 9.59 -1.60
N THR A 42 39.25 10.76 -1.00
CA THR A 42 39.44 10.91 0.45
C THR A 42 38.18 10.52 1.22
N PHE A 43 37.00 10.98 0.80
CA PHE A 43 35.72 10.59 1.43
C PHE A 43 35.48 9.07 1.33
N PHE A 44 35.78 8.46 0.18
CA PHE A 44 35.64 7.01 0.00
C PHE A 44 36.64 6.20 0.82
N LEU A 45 37.85 6.72 1.02
CA LEU A 45 38.84 6.10 1.90
C LEU A 45 38.43 6.19 3.37
N MET A 46 37.85 7.33 3.79
CA MET A 46 37.27 7.47 5.13
C MET A 46 36.11 6.49 5.34
N ASP A 47 35.20 6.36 4.35
CA ASP A 47 34.10 5.40 4.37
C ASP A 47 34.60 3.95 4.53
N LEU A 48 35.64 3.57 3.78
CA LEU A 48 36.30 2.27 3.90
C LEU A 48 36.79 2.00 5.34
N VAL A 49 37.41 2.99 5.99
CA VAL A 49 37.88 2.86 7.37
C VAL A 49 36.71 2.76 8.36
N LEU A 50 35.65 3.55 8.16
CA LEU A 50 34.46 3.51 9.00
C LEU A 50 33.72 2.17 8.89
N ASN A 51 33.72 1.54 7.72
CA ASN A 51 33.11 0.21 7.51
C ASN A 51 33.75 -0.89 8.39
N PHE A 52 35.02 -0.76 8.81
CA PHE A 52 35.62 -1.67 9.79
C PHE A 52 35.10 -1.48 11.23
N ARG A 53 34.39 -0.38 11.50
CA ARG A 53 33.82 -0.02 12.80
C ARG A 53 32.29 -0.06 12.82
N THR A 54 31.65 -0.25 11.66
CA THR A 54 30.19 -0.33 11.56
C THR A 54 29.70 -1.71 12.03
N GLY A 55 28.76 -1.71 12.97
CA GLY A 55 28.12 -2.93 13.48
C GLY A 55 27.31 -3.64 12.41
N ILE A 56 27.30 -4.97 12.44
CA ILE A 56 26.61 -5.80 11.45
C ILE A 56 25.29 -6.28 12.06
N VAL A 57 24.17 -5.90 11.44
CA VAL A 57 22.85 -6.44 11.75
C VAL A 57 22.72 -7.79 11.04
N ILE A 58 22.31 -8.83 11.75
CA ILE A 58 21.98 -10.14 11.16
C ILE A 58 20.46 -10.20 11.05
N GLU A 59 19.93 -10.42 9.85
CA GLU A 59 18.49 -10.40 9.56
C GLU A 59 17.66 -11.32 10.47
N ASP A 60 18.25 -12.41 10.96
CA ASP A 60 17.56 -13.40 11.80
C ASP A 60 17.64 -13.11 13.32
N ASN A 61 18.60 -12.30 13.78
CA ASN A 61 18.80 -12.01 15.20
C ASN A 61 18.64 -10.51 15.45
N THR A 62 17.83 -10.14 16.44
CA THR A 62 17.74 -8.75 16.95
C THR A 62 19.04 -8.23 17.57
N GLU A 63 20.09 -9.05 17.60
CA GLU A 63 21.41 -8.71 18.12
C GLU A 63 22.30 -8.06 17.05
N ILE A 64 22.85 -6.90 17.40
CA ILE A 64 23.84 -6.20 16.57
C ILE A 64 25.23 -6.67 16.98
N ILE A 65 25.99 -7.23 16.04
CA ILE A 65 27.38 -7.62 16.30
C ILE A 65 28.26 -6.37 16.31
N LEU A 66 28.80 -6.04 17.50
CA LEU A 66 29.73 -4.93 17.71
C LEU A 66 31.19 -5.36 17.90
N ASP A 67 31.46 -6.66 17.89
CA ASP A 67 32.82 -7.23 18.05
C ASP A 67 33.72 -6.88 16.85
N PRO A 68 34.80 -6.08 17.04
CA PRO A 68 35.65 -5.61 15.96
C PRO A 68 36.34 -6.73 15.17
N GLU A 69 36.69 -7.86 15.81
CA GLU A 69 37.37 -8.96 15.11
C GLU A 69 36.41 -9.68 14.15
N LYS A 70 35.17 -9.90 14.60
CA LYS A 70 34.11 -10.50 13.77
C LYS A 70 33.73 -9.58 12.62
N ILE A 71 33.58 -8.28 12.87
CA ILE A 71 33.28 -7.27 11.84
C ILE A 71 34.38 -7.29 10.77
N LYS A 72 35.66 -7.18 11.18
CA LYS A 72 36.80 -7.20 10.27
C LYS A 72 36.84 -8.47 9.42
N LYS A 73 36.70 -9.65 10.03
CA LYS A 73 36.77 -10.94 9.31
C LYS A 73 35.64 -11.09 8.30
N LYS A 74 34.42 -10.68 8.65
CA LYS A 74 33.25 -10.72 7.75
C LYS A 74 33.40 -9.71 6.60
N TYR A 75 33.83 -8.48 6.89
CA TYR A 75 34.02 -7.44 5.88
C TYR A 75 35.16 -7.79 4.89
N LEU A 76 36.30 -8.26 5.38
CA LEU A 76 37.43 -8.69 4.52
C LEU A 76 37.07 -9.84 3.58
N ARG A 77 36.18 -10.75 3.99
CA ARG A 77 35.76 -11.90 3.18
C ARG A 77 34.74 -11.53 2.10
N THR A 78 34.02 -10.42 2.25
CA THR A 78 32.85 -10.10 1.43
C THR A 78 33.13 -8.93 0.48
N TRP A 79 33.07 -7.71 0.98
CA TRP A 79 32.99 -6.49 0.15
C TRP A 79 34.31 -5.71 0.07
N PHE A 80 35.27 -6.01 0.94
CA PHE A 80 36.51 -5.24 1.07
C PHE A 80 37.26 -5.03 -0.24
N VAL A 81 37.41 -6.06 -1.08
CA VAL A 81 38.20 -5.96 -2.32
C VAL A 81 37.60 -4.93 -3.28
N VAL A 82 36.28 -4.96 -3.46
CA VAL A 82 35.57 -4.03 -4.35
C VAL A 82 35.60 -2.60 -3.78
N ASP A 83 35.40 -2.47 -2.47
CA ASP A 83 35.43 -1.17 -1.79
C ASP A 83 36.85 -0.56 -1.80
N PHE A 84 37.89 -1.37 -1.64
CA PHE A 84 39.29 -0.95 -1.69
C PHE A 84 39.69 -0.46 -3.09
N VAL A 85 39.46 -1.28 -4.12
CA VAL A 85 39.80 -0.93 -5.51
C VAL A 85 39.05 0.32 -5.97
N SER A 86 37.80 0.49 -5.53
CA SER A 86 36.98 1.65 -5.91
C SER A 86 37.27 2.93 -5.11
N SER A 87 38.01 2.84 -4.01
CA SER A 87 38.36 4.00 -3.15
C SER A 87 39.76 4.55 -3.43
N ILE A 88 40.62 3.78 -4.10
CA ILE A 88 42.01 4.19 -4.38
C ILE A 88 42.11 4.93 -5.73
N PRO A 89 42.87 6.04 -5.79
CA PRO A 89 43.21 6.73 -7.04
C PRO A 89 44.24 5.95 -7.88
N VAL A 90 43.84 4.79 -8.45
CA VAL A 90 44.75 3.89 -9.19
C VAL A 90 45.40 4.58 -10.39
N ASP A 91 44.66 5.46 -11.05
CA ASP A 91 45.12 6.30 -12.16
C ASP A 91 46.25 7.28 -11.75
N TYR A 92 46.08 8.03 -10.65
CA TYR A 92 47.12 8.94 -10.17
C TYR A 92 48.36 8.20 -9.65
N ILE A 93 48.18 7.08 -8.95
CA ILE A 93 49.30 6.24 -8.50
C ILE A 93 50.10 5.73 -9.70
N PHE A 94 49.40 5.21 -10.71
CA PHE A 94 50.04 4.73 -11.94
C PHE A 94 50.80 5.86 -12.66
N LEU A 95 50.21 7.05 -12.77
CA LEU A 95 50.87 8.23 -13.35
C LEU A 95 52.12 8.65 -12.58
N ILE A 96 52.09 8.60 -11.24
CA ILE A 96 53.25 8.95 -10.40
C ILE A 96 54.37 7.91 -10.56
N VAL A 97 54.02 6.62 -10.54
CA VAL A 97 54.97 5.51 -10.73
C VAL A 97 55.64 5.60 -12.10
N GLU A 98 54.87 5.82 -13.16
CA GLU A 98 55.41 5.93 -14.52
C GLU A 98 56.30 7.17 -14.67
N LYS A 99 55.91 8.31 -14.09
CA LYS A 99 56.73 9.54 -14.08
C LYS A 99 58.04 9.37 -13.31
N GLY A 100 58.09 8.47 -12.33
CA GLY A 100 59.29 8.12 -11.57
C GLY A 100 60.23 7.17 -12.32
N ILE A 101 59.73 6.37 -13.26
CA ILE A 101 60.51 5.33 -13.94
C ILE A 101 61.23 5.86 -15.20
N ASP A 102 60.67 6.80 -15.97
CA ASP A 102 61.36 7.35 -17.15
C ASP A 102 60.87 8.77 -17.55
N SER A 103 61.74 9.78 -17.40
CA SER A 103 61.44 11.17 -17.86
C SER A 103 61.46 11.33 -19.40
N GLU A 104 62.00 10.37 -20.14
CA GLU A 104 62.11 10.37 -21.61
C GLU A 104 60.89 9.72 -22.32
N VAL A 105 60.08 8.91 -21.61
CA VAL A 105 58.97 8.13 -22.21
C VAL A 105 57.80 9.00 -22.69
N TYR A 106 57.64 10.21 -22.16
CA TYR A 106 56.60 11.16 -22.58
C TYR A 106 56.76 11.67 -24.04
N LYS A 107 57.89 11.42 -24.70
CA LYS A 107 58.16 11.92 -26.06
C LYS A 107 57.72 11.01 -27.22
N THR A 108 57.07 9.86 -26.95
CA THR A 108 56.75 8.87 -28.01
C THR A 108 55.28 8.43 -28.02
N ALA A 109 54.86 7.73 -29.08
CA ALA A 109 53.53 7.09 -29.22
C ALA A 109 53.13 6.13 -28.06
N ARG A 110 54.08 5.82 -27.16
CA ARG A 110 53.83 5.11 -25.90
C ARG A 110 53.05 5.98 -24.90
N ALA A 111 53.28 7.29 -24.87
CA ALA A 111 52.58 8.24 -23.98
C ALA A 111 51.07 8.28 -24.25
N LEU A 112 50.66 8.23 -25.53
CA LEU A 112 49.24 8.20 -25.93
C LEU A 112 48.53 6.93 -25.45
N ARG A 113 49.21 5.77 -25.53
CA ARG A 113 48.68 4.49 -25.01
C ARG A 113 48.56 4.49 -23.49
N ILE A 114 49.51 5.11 -22.79
CA ILE A 114 49.51 5.26 -21.32
C ILE A 114 48.32 6.13 -20.87
N VAL A 115 48.05 7.26 -21.53
CA VAL A 115 46.90 8.13 -21.23
C VAL A 115 45.56 7.40 -21.45
N ARG A 116 45.47 6.52 -22.47
CA ARG A 116 44.28 5.69 -22.67
C ARG A 116 44.10 4.65 -21.56
N PHE A 117 45.20 4.04 -21.13
CA PHE A 117 45.18 3.05 -20.06
C PHE A 117 44.79 3.67 -18.71
N THR A 118 45.26 4.89 -18.42
CA THR A 118 44.84 5.62 -17.20
C THR A 118 43.35 5.90 -17.19
N LYS A 119 42.75 6.26 -18.33
CA LYS A 119 41.29 6.45 -18.43
C LYS A 119 40.50 5.17 -18.11
N ILE A 120 41.00 4.00 -18.54
CA ILE A 120 40.39 2.70 -18.21
C ILE A 120 40.51 2.40 -16.71
N LEU A 121 41.67 2.69 -16.10
CA LEU A 121 41.86 2.53 -14.66
C LEU A 121 40.96 3.46 -13.84
N SER A 122 40.73 4.70 -14.29
CA SER A 122 39.80 5.64 -13.63
C SER A 122 38.35 5.13 -13.61
N LEU A 123 37.95 4.28 -14.57
CA LEU A 123 36.61 3.65 -14.56
C LEU A 123 36.42 2.63 -13.44
N LEU A 124 37.49 2.15 -12.78
CA LEU A 124 37.37 1.31 -11.58
C LEU A 124 36.59 2.01 -10.45
N ARG A 125 36.55 3.35 -10.47
CA ARG A 125 35.71 4.13 -9.54
C ARG A 125 34.20 3.85 -9.73
N LEU A 126 33.76 3.34 -10.88
CA LEU A 126 32.35 2.94 -11.09
C LEU A 126 31.93 1.71 -10.28
N LEU A 127 32.88 0.91 -9.78
CA LEU A 127 32.62 -0.19 -8.86
C LEU A 127 32.00 0.29 -7.53
N ARG A 128 32.03 1.60 -7.26
CA ARG A 128 31.25 2.28 -6.22
C ARG A 128 29.75 1.96 -6.32
N LEU A 129 29.22 1.62 -7.50
CA LEU A 129 27.83 1.19 -7.65
C LEU A 129 27.43 0.09 -6.66
N SER A 130 28.34 -0.84 -6.36
CA SER A 130 28.08 -1.91 -5.40
C SER A 130 27.72 -1.37 -4.01
N ARG A 131 28.39 -0.30 -3.55
CA ARG A 131 28.07 0.41 -2.30
C ARG A 131 26.73 1.13 -2.40
N LEU A 132 26.44 1.73 -3.55
CA LEU A 132 25.22 2.51 -3.76
C LEU A 132 24.00 1.59 -3.64
N ILE A 133 24.04 0.42 -4.26
CA ILE A 133 22.97 -0.58 -4.19
C ILE A 133 22.75 -1.01 -2.73
N ARG A 134 23.82 -1.27 -1.96
CA ARG A 134 23.70 -1.65 -0.55
C ARG A 134 23.09 -0.53 0.31
N TYR A 135 23.55 0.70 0.11
CA TYR A 135 23.00 1.85 0.83
C TYR A 135 21.53 2.08 0.48
N ILE A 136 21.15 1.97 -0.80
CA ILE A 136 19.75 2.12 -1.19
C ILE A 136 18.90 0.99 -0.60
N HIS A 137 19.36 -0.27 -0.65
CA HIS A 137 18.62 -1.40 -0.08
C HIS A 137 18.40 -1.24 1.44
N GLN A 138 19.40 -0.77 2.17
CA GLN A 138 19.26 -0.46 3.60
C GLN A 138 18.25 0.68 3.86
N TRP A 139 18.03 1.56 2.89
CA TRP A 139 17.10 2.68 2.98
C TRP A 139 15.76 2.42 2.28
N GLU A 140 15.58 1.23 1.70
CA GLU A 140 14.40 0.82 0.93
C GLU A 140 13.15 0.70 1.81
N GLU A 141 13.29 0.69 3.13
CA GLU A 141 12.17 0.77 4.08
C GLU A 141 11.34 2.07 3.96
N ARG A 142 11.79 3.09 3.21
CA ARG A 142 11.13 4.41 3.13
C ARG A 142 10.83 4.92 1.72
N GLY A 143 11.26 4.24 0.66
CA GLY A 143 11.22 4.75 -0.71
C GLY A 143 10.29 3.97 -1.63
N ASP A 144 9.64 4.67 -2.57
CA ASP A 144 8.90 4.02 -3.66
C ASP A 144 9.88 3.29 -4.58
N ALA A 145 9.85 1.96 -4.59
CA ALA A 145 10.67 1.10 -5.44
C ALA A 145 10.64 1.50 -6.94
N TYR A 146 9.53 2.10 -7.38
CA TYR A 146 9.37 2.63 -8.72
C TYR A 146 10.33 3.81 -9.04
N LEU A 147 10.52 4.75 -8.11
CA LEU A 147 11.44 5.88 -8.29
C LEU A 147 12.89 5.41 -8.33
N GLN A 148 13.24 4.41 -7.51
CA GLN A 148 14.56 3.79 -7.51
C GLN A 148 14.87 3.12 -8.85
N LEU A 149 13.90 2.41 -9.43
CA LEU A 149 14.06 1.77 -10.73
C LEU A 149 14.28 2.79 -11.85
N ILE A 150 13.49 3.88 -11.88
CA ILE A 150 13.68 4.97 -12.85
C ILE A 150 15.06 5.59 -12.70
N SER A 151 15.49 5.88 -11.47
CA SER A 151 16.82 6.45 -11.20
C SER A 151 17.95 5.54 -11.70
N MET A 152 17.86 4.24 -11.46
CA MET A 152 18.84 3.26 -11.94
C MET A 152 18.84 3.15 -13.48
N MET A 153 17.67 3.17 -14.12
CA MET A 153 17.56 3.17 -15.59
C MET A 153 18.21 4.41 -16.22
N LEU A 154 18.00 5.60 -15.63
CA LEU A 154 18.64 6.84 -16.08
C LEU A 154 20.17 6.78 -15.93
N LEU A 155 20.67 6.21 -14.82
CA LEU A 155 22.11 6.04 -14.61
C LEU A 155 22.73 5.08 -15.63
N LEU A 156 22.08 3.95 -15.92
CA LEU A 156 22.54 3.00 -16.93
C LEU A 156 22.51 3.61 -18.34
N CYS A 157 21.46 4.36 -18.68
CA CYS A 157 21.36 5.09 -19.94
C CYS A 157 22.50 6.14 -20.07
N HIS A 158 22.83 6.81 -18.97
CA HIS A 158 23.93 7.77 -18.91
C HIS A 158 25.29 7.10 -19.16
N TRP A 159 25.57 5.97 -18.50
CA TRP A 159 26.81 5.23 -18.69
C TRP A 159 26.93 4.62 -20.06
N ASP A 160 25.84 4.09 -20.60
CA ASP A 160 25.82 3.57 -21.96
C ASP A 160 26.13 4.69 -22.97
N GLY A 161 25.53 5.88 -22.81
CA GLY A 161 25.86 7.05 -23.63
C GLY A 161 27.34 7.44 -23.55
N CYS A 162 27.91 7.47 -22.34
CA CYS A 162 29.33 7.73 -22.15
C CYS A 162 30.21 6.65 -22.80
N LEU A 163 29.84 5.37 -22.68
CA LEU A 163 30.56 4.24 -23.28
C LEU A 163 30.55 4.29 -24.81
N GLN A 164 29.40 4.63 -25.41
CA GLN A 164 29.23 4.77 -26.86
C GLN A 164 30.14 5.85 -27.46
N PHE A 165 30.49 6.88 -26.69
CA PHE A 165 31.47 7.90 -27.11
C PHE A 165 32.91 7.54 -26.70
N LEU A 166 33.10 6.91 -25.54
CA LEU A 166 34.39 6.51 -25.01
C LEU A 166 35.16 5.62 -25.98
N VAL A 167 34.53 4.60 -26.53
CA VAL A 167 35.22 3.62 -27.38
C VAL A 167 35.75 4.25 -28.68
N PRO A 168 34.95 5.01 -29.46
CA PRO A 168 35.47 5.77 -30.59
C PRO A 168 36.60 6.74 -30.21
N MET A 169 36.53 7.38 -29.04
CA MET A 169 37.59 8.28 -28.55
C MET A 169 38.90 7.52 -28.26
N LEU A 170 38.84 6.33 -27.67
CA LEU A 170 40.02 5.49 -27.44
C LEU A 170 40.66 4.95 -28.74
N GLN A 171 39.89 4.94 -29.84
CA GLN A 171 40.32 4.54 -31.18
C GLN A 171 40.75 5.71 -32.08
N ASP A 172 40.88 6.91 -31.54
CA ASP A 172 41.18 8.15 -32.29
C ASP A 172 40.17 8.49 -33.38
N PHE A 173 38.88 8.24 -33.13
CA PHE A 173 37.77 8.58 -34.04
C PHE A 173 37.98 8.06 -35.47
N PRO A 174 37.92 6.73 -35.69
CA PRO A 174 38.10 6.17 -37.02
C PRO A 174 37.00 6.68 -37.98
N ARG A 175 37.28 6.73 -39.28
CA ARG A 175 36.38 7.36 -40.28
C ARG A 175 34.99 6.74 -40.34
N ASN A 176 34.87 5.46 -39.98
CA ASN A 176 33.65 4.66 -40.00
C ASN A 176 32.93 4.60 -38.63
N CYS A 177 33.36 5.37 -37.63
CA CYS A 177 32.58 5.48 -36.39
C CYS A 177 31.46 6.50 -36.52
N TRP A 178 30.42 6.35 -35.70
CA TRP A 178 29.26 7.24 -35.69
C TRP A 178 29.62 8.72 -35.48
N VAL A 179 30.68 9.04 -34.72
CA VAL A 179 31.10 10.43 -34.45
C VAL A 179 31.66 11.07 -35.72
N SER A 180 32.51 10.34 -36.45
CA SER A 180 33.15 10.80 -37.69
C SER A 180 32.16 10.87 -38.85
N ILE A 181 31.29 9.85 -38.99
CA ILE A 181 30.23 9.82 -40.02
C ILE A 181 29.30 11.02 -39.88
N ASN A 182 28.97 11.40 -38.64
CA ASN A 182 28.10 12.54 -38.38
C ASN A 182 28.81 13.90 -38.45
N GLY A 183 30.13 13.92 -38.68
CA GLY A 183 30.92 15.15 -38.74
C GLY A 183 31.07 15.88 -37.39
N MET A 184 30.86 15.19 -36.26
CA MET A 184 30.74 15.83 -34.94
C MET A 184 32.04 15.85 -34.12
N VAL A 185 33.17 15.38 -34.65
CA VAL A 185 34.44 15.23 -33.91
C VAL A 185 34.91 16.52 -33.22
N ASN A 186 34.62 17.68 -33.82
CA ASN A 186 35.04 19.00 -33.33
C ASN A 186 33.91 19.83 -32.68
N HIS A 187 32.75 19.22 -32.45
CA HIS A 187 31.63 19.89 -31.81
C HIS A 187 31.85 20.08 -30.30
N SER A 188 31.00 20.90 -29.68
CA SER A 188 31.05 21.12 -28.24
C SER A 188 30.78 19.83 -27.47
N TRP A 189 31.38 19.71 -26.27
CA TRP A 189 31.20 18.53 -25.41
C TRP A 189 29.72 18.27 -25.08
N SER A 190 28.92 19.33 -24.93
CA SER A 190 27.48 19.25 -24.65
C SER A 190 26.68 18.67 -25.80
N GLU A 191 27.02 19.01 -27.04
CA GLU A 191 26.37 18.44 -28.24
C GLU A 191 26.72 16.97 -28.40
N LEU A 192 28.01 16.64 -28.21
CA LEU A 192 28.51 15.27 -28.25
C LEU A 192 27.84 14.38 -27.19
N TYR A 193 27.79 14.87 -25.95
CA TYR A 193 27.12 14.16 -24.85
C TYR A 193 25.62 13.99 -25.12
N SER A 194 24.95 15.05 -25.57
CA SER A 194 23.51 15.00 -25.85
C SER A 194 23.18 13.97 -26.93
N PHE A 195 23.97 13.91 -28.01
CA PHE A 195 23.76 12.94 -29.07
C PHE A 195 24.09 11.51 -28.61
N ALA A 196 25.17 11.32 -27.85
CA ALA A 196 25.54 10.02 -27.31
C ALA A 196 24.47 9.48 -26.34
N LEU A 197 23.93 10.35 -25.48
CA LEU A 197 22.82 10.02 -24.58
C LEU A 197 21.55 9.71 -25.36
N PHE A 198 21.23 10.48 -26.40
CA PHE A 198 20.10 10.21 -27.29
C PHE A 198 20.21 8.82 -27.93
N LYS A 199 21.40 8.44 -28.43
CA LYS A 199 21.66 7.10 -28.99
C LYS A 199 21.49 5.99 -27.95
N ALA A 200 22.00 6.17 -26.74
CA ALA A 200 21.82 5.19 -25.66
C ALA A 200 20.34 5.06 -25.23
N MET A 201 19.65 6.18 -25.10
CA MET A 201 18.23 6.22 -24.72
C MET A 201 17.34 5.58 -25.78
N SER A 202 17.66 5.75 -27.07
CA SER A 202 16.91 5.13 -28.15
C SER A 202 17.05 3.60 -28.17
N HIS A 203 18.19 3.05 -27.73
CA HIS A 203 18.33 1.60 -27.51
C HIS A 203 17.61 1.15 -26.23
N MET A 204 17.70 1.93 -25.14
CA MET A 204 17.05 1.63 -23.85
C MET A 204 15.52 1.54 -23.98
N LEU A 205 14.91 2.46 -24.73
CA LEU A 205 13.45 2.55 -24.92
C LEU A 205 12.97 1.84 -26.20
N CYS A 206 13.82 1.02 -26.83
CA CYS A 206 13.49 0.23 -28.02
C CYS A 206 12.98 1.06 -29.23
N ILE A 207 13.55 2.25 -29.45
CA ILE A 207 13.17 3.16 -30.56
C ILE A 207 14.02 2.92 -31.82
N GLY A 208 15.35 2.86 -31.70
CA GLY A 208 16.24 2.73 -32.87
C GLY A 208 17.68 3.22 -32.64
N TYR A 209 18.44 3.40 -33.74
CA TYR A 209 19.92 3.53 -33.74
C TYR A 209 20.48 4.98 -33.76
N GLY A 210 19.62 6.00 -33.74
CA GLY A 210 20.01 7.39 -33.93
C GLY A 210 19.89 7.84 -35.39
N ARG A 211 20.97 8.34 -36.01
CA ARG A 211 20.94 8.89 -37.39
C ARG A 211 21.05 7.82 -38.48
N GLN A 212 21.87 6.79 -38.26
CA GLN A 212 22.12 5.70 -39.21
C GLN A 212 22.53 4.42 -38.43
N ALA A 213 22.34 3.25 -39.06
CA ALA A 213 22.85 1.98 -38.55
C ALA A 213 24.38 1.97 -38.42
N PRO A 214 24.95 1.28 -37.42
CA PRO A 214 26.39 1.23 -37.20
C PRO A 214 27.13 0.51 -38.35
N GLU A 215 28.19 1.14 -38.86
CA GLU A 215 29.03 0.59 -39.94
C GLU A 215 30.29 -0.10 -39.41
N SER A 216 30.94 0.48 -38.39
CA SER A 216 32.11 -0.12 -37.74
C SER A 216 31.73 -1.35 -36.92
N MET A 217 32.57 -2.39 -36.96
CA MET A 217 32.42 -3.58 -36.12
C MET A 217 32.35 -3.22 -34.63
N THR A 218 33.13 -2.23 -34.18
CA THR A 218 33.08 -1.77 -32.79
C THR A 218 31.74 -1.14 -32.43
N ASP A 219 31.18 -0.30 -33.30
CA ASP A 219 29.89 0.33 -33.10
C ASP A 219 28.75 -0.69 -33.15
N ILE A 220 28.86 -1.75 -33.96
CA ILE A 220 27.88 -2.85 -34.02
C ILE A 220 27.81 -3.58 -32.68
N TRP A 221 28.95 -4.04 -32.15
CA TRP A 221 28.98 -4.78 -30.88
C TRP A 221 28.51 -3.92 -29.71
N LEU A 222 28.91 -2.64 -29.65
CA LEU A 222 28.43 -1.71 -28.62
C LEU A 222 26.94 -1.45 -28.70
N THR A 223 26.41 -1.34 -29.92
CA THR A 223 24.98 -1.16 -30.15
C THR A 223 24.21 -2.41 -29.73
N MET A 224 24.69 -3.61 -30.06
CA MET A 224 24.08 -4.87 -29.61
C MET A 224 24.07 -5.00 -28.08
N LEU A 225 25.19 -4.68 -27.41
CA LEU A 225 25.28 -4.70 -25.95
C LEU A 225 24.27 -3.73 -25.32
N SER A 226 24.22 -2.50 -25.83
CA SER A 226 23.29 -1.45 -25.39
C SER A 226 21.83 -1.88 -25.56
N MET A 227 21.47 -2.53 -26.67
CA MET A 227 20.12 -3.07 -26.90
C MET A 227 19.75 -4.18 -25.91
N ILE A 228 20.67 -5.09 -25.57
CA ILE A 228 20.43 -6.17 -24.60
C ILE A 228 20.18 -5.59 -23.19
N VAL A 229 21.05 -4.67 -22.76
CA VAL A 229 20.90 -3.98 -21.47
C VAL A 229 19.59 -3.18 -21.45
N GLY A 230 19.31 -2.48 -22.54
CA GLY A 230 18.11 -1.68 -22.73
C GLY A 230 16.81 -2.46 -22.63
N ALA A 231 16.67 -3.51 -23.44
CA ALA A 231 15.48 -4.36 -23.46
C ALA A 231 15.23 -5.02 -22.09
N THR A 232 16.30 -5.44 -21.40
CA THR A 232 16.18 -6.04 -20.05
C THR A 232 15.68 -5.01 -19.03
N CYS A 233 16.23 -3.79 -19.03
CA CYS A 233 15.79 -2.71 -18.14
C CYS A 233 14.34 -2.31 -18.41
N TYR A 234 13.96 -2.19 -19.68
CA TYR A 234 12.59 -1.83 -20.07
C TYR A 234 11.58 -2.92 -19.69
N ALA A 235 11.93 -4.19 -19.82
CA ALA A 235 11.11 -5.30 -19.35
C ALA A 235 10.88 -5.26 -17.83
N MET A 236 11.94 -5.00 -17.04
CA MET A 236 11.82 -4.82 -15.59
C MET A 236 10.93 -3.62 -15.25
N PHE A 237 11.07 -2.50 -15.96
CA PHE A 237 10.23 -1.31 -15.80
C PHE A 237 8.74 -1.63 -15.98
N ILE A 238 8.37 -2.35 -17.05
CA ILE A 238 6.99 -2.78 -17.29
C ILE A 238 6.49 -3.70 -16.16
N GLY A 239 7.34 -4.62 -15.69
CA GLY A 239 7.00 -5.53 -14.58
C GLY A 239 6.65 -4.78 -13.30
N HIS A 240 7.49 -3.83 -12.89
CA HIS A 240 7.23 -3.00 -11.70
C HIS A 240 6.05 -2.05 -11.88
N ALA A 241 5.86 -1.46 -13.06
CA ALA A 241 4.69 -0.63 -13.35
C ALA A 241 3.38 -1.45 -13.24
N THR A 242 3.38 -2.68 -13.75
CA THR A 242 2.24 -3.58 -13.67
C THR A 242 1.93 -3.96 -12.21
N ALA A 243 2.96 -4.31 -11.43
CA ALA A 243 2.80 -4.61 -10.00
C ALA A 243 2.27 -3.41 -9.22
N LEU A 244 2.76 -2.19 -9.51
CA LEU A 244 2.27 -0.96 -8.89
C LEU A 244 0.79 -0.72 -9.23
N ILE A 245 0.40 -0.84 -10.50
CA ILE A 245 -0.99 -0.69 -10.93
C ILE A 245 -1.89 -1.70 -10.22
N GLN A 246 -1.46 -2.95 -10.11
CA GLN A 246 -2.20 -3.99 -9.38
C GLN A 246 -2.33 -3.65 -7.89
N SER A 247 -1.29 -3.10 -7.27
CA SER A 247 -1.33 -2.69 -5.86
C SER A 247 -2.28 -1.51 -5.61
N LEU A 248 -2.34 -0.54 -6.54
CA LEU A 248 -3.24 0.60 -6.47
C LEU A 248 -4.72 0.20 -6.70
N ASP A 249 -4.97 -0.74 -7.61
CA ASP A 249 -6.31 -1.22 -7.96
C ASP A 249 -6.91 -2.22 -6.94
N SER A 250 -6.14 -2.58 -5.91
CA SER A 250 -6.65 -3.33 -4.74
C SER A 250 -7.90 -2.66 -4.13
N SER A 251 -7.98 -1.34 -4.21
CA SER A 251 -9.10 -0.52 -3.73
C SER A 251 -10.39 -0.61 -4.58
N ARG A 252 -10.30 -0.90 -5.89
CA ARG A 252 -11.46 -0.91 -6.80
C ARG A 252 -12.19 -2.25 -6.79
N ARG A 253 -11.49 -3.35 -6.48
CA ARG A 253 -12.09 -4.68 -6.26
C ARG A 253 -12.97 -4.69 -5.00
N GLN A 254 -12.60 -3.92 -3.98
CA GLN A 254 -13.39 -3.69 -2.76
C GLN A 254 -14.64 -2.81 -2.98
N TYR A 255 -14.72 -2.04 -4.07
CA TYR A 255 -15.91 -1.22 -4.38
C TYR A 255 -17.14 -2.09 -4.70
N GLN A 256 -16.96 -3.32 -5.20
CA GLN A 256 -18.06 -4.27 -5.39
C GLN A 256 -18.56 -4.88 -4.06
N GLU A 257 -17.78 -4.78 -2.97
CA GLU A 257 -18.10 -5.28 -1.62
C GLU A 257 -18.84 -4.23 -0.74
N LYS A 258 -19.03 -3.02 -1.28
CA LYS A 258 -19.35 -1.76 -0.59
C LYS A 258 -20.69 -1.72 0.17
N HIS A 259 -21.65 -2.60 -0.15
CA HIS A 259 -22.96 -2.58 0.52
C HIS A 259 -23.02 -3.33 1.86
N ARG A 260 -22.15 -4.33 2.10
CA ARG A 260 -22.11 -5.07 3.38
C ARG A 260 -21.08 -4.50 4.36
N TYR A 261 -19.98 -3.92 3.84
CA TYR A 261 -18.81 -3.53 4.64
C TYR A 261 -18.49 -2.02 4.65
N GLN A 262 -19.41 -1.15 4.19
CA GLN A 262 -19.17 0.31 4.12
C GLN A 262 -17.86 0.71 3.40
N GLY A 263 -17.37 -0.14 2.48
CA GLY A 263 -16.12 0.07 1.75
C GLY A 263 -14.84 -0.37 2.44
N LYS A 264 -14.89 -1.11 3.57
CA LYS A 264 -13.71 -1.71 4.23
C LYS A 264 -14.00 -3.14 4.69
N MET A 265 -13.51 -4.15 3.97
CA MET A 265 -13.59 -5.55 4.39
C MET A 265 -12.34 -5.92 5.18
N PHE A 266 -12.52 -6.55 6.34
CA PHE A 266 -11.45 -7.11 7.15
C PHE A 266 -11.88 -8.48 7.66
N ASP A 267 -10.94 -9.41 7.74
CA ASP A 267 -11.18 -10.72 8.34
C ASP A 267 -11.15 -10.56 9.86
N GLU A 268 -12.31 -10.25 10.43
CA GLU A 268 -12.46 -9.99 11.87
C GLU A 268 -12.04 -11.22 12.71
N ASP A 269 -12.34 -12.44 12.25
CA ASP A 269 -11.98 -13.66 12.97
C ASP A 269 -10.44 -13.85 12.98
N SER A 270 -9.76 -13.60 11.86
CA SER A 270 -8.28 -13.64 11.81
C SER A 270 -7.65 -12.56 12.67
N ILE A 271 -8.11 -11.31 12.57
CA ILE A 271 -7.54 -10.18 13.32
C ILE A 271 -7.73 -10.39 14.82
N LEU A 272 -8.94 -10.74 15.27
CA LEU A 272 -9.19 -11.00 16.68
C LEU A 272 -8.41 -12.23 17.18
N GLY A 273 -8.12 -13.20 16.30
CA GLY A 273 -7.28 -14.37 16.57
C GLY A 273 -5.82 -14.05 16.87
N GLU A 274 -5.24 -13.07 16.18
CA GLU A 274 -3.86 -12.58 16.39
C GLU A 274 -3.71 -11.75 17.66
N LEU A 275 -4.79 -11.10 18.10
CA LEU A 275 -4.79 -10.30 19.32
C LEU A 275 -4.78 -11.17 20.58
N ASN A 276 -4.13 -10.65 21.62
CA ASN A 276 -4.17 -11.26 22.94
C ASN A 276 -5.57 -11.12 23.58
N GLY A 277 -5.87 -11.98 24.58
CA GLY A 277 -7.17 -12.01 25.26
C GLY A 277 -7.66 -10.64 25.75
N PRO A 278 -6.86 -9.86 26.49
CA PRO A 278 -7.29 -8.56 27.01
C PRO A 278 -7.68 -7.55 25.91
N LEU A 279 -6.93 -7.46 24.81
CA LEU A 279 -7.27 -6.55 23.71
C LEU A 279 -8.56 -6.99 23.00
N ARG A 280 -8.77 -8.30 22.85
CA ARG A 280 -10.00 -8.84 22.27
C ARG A 280 -11.22 -8.47 23.12
N GLU A 281 -11.13 -8.66 24.43
CA GLU A 281 -12.20 -8.30 25.37
C GLU A 281 -12.51 -6.80 25.33
N GLU A 282 -11.47 -5.95 25.32
CA GLU A 282 -11.63 -4.49 25.26
C GLU A 282 -12.34 -4.03 23.97
N ILE A 283 -11.93 -4.57 22.81
CA ILE A 283 -12.54 -4.26 21.51
C ILE A 283 -14.01 -4.69 21.47
N VAL A 284 -14.30 -5.90 21.92
CA VAL A 284 -15.66 -6.46 21.91
C VAL A 284 -16.58 -5.67 22.86
N ASN A 285 -16.11 -5.36 24.07
CA ASN A 285 -16.83 -4.52 25.02
C ASN A 285 -17.10 -3.12 24.45
N PHE A 286 -16.10 -2.51 23.79
CA PHE A 286 -16.28 -1.20 23.15
C PHE A 286 -17.31 -1.26 22.02
N ASN A 287 -17.23 -2.25 21.13
CA ASN A 287 -18.14 -2.39 19.99
C ASN A 287 -19.59 -2.64 20.43
N CYS A 288 -19.78 -3.43 21.49
CA CYS A 288 -21.10 -3.80 21.98
C CYS A 288 -21.64 -2.87 23.08
N ARG A 289 -20.92 -1.82 23.50
CA ARG A 289 -21.34 -0.93 24.61
C ARG A 289 -22.75 -0.38 24.48
N LYS A 290 -23.18 -0.05 23.26
CA LYS A 290 -24.54 0.46 23.00
C LYS A 290 -25.59 -0.61 23.19
N LEU A 291 -25.29 -1.85 22.82
CA LEU A 291 -26.17 -3.01 23.00
C LEU A 291 -26.30 -3.35 24.49
N VAL A 292 -25.18 -3.37 25.23
CA VAL A 292 -25.17 -3.62 26.67
C VAL A 292 -25.99 -2.56 27.42
N ALA A 293 -25.82 -1.29 27.07
CA ALA A 293 -26.53 -0.19 27.70
C ALA A 293 -28.03 -0.14 27.37
N SER A 294 -28.44 -0.57 26.17
CA SER A 294 -29.84 -0.54 25.74
C SER A 294 -30.65 -1.75 26.18
N MET A 295 -29.99 -2.86 26.53
CA MET A 295 -30.67 -4.11 26.83
C MET A 295 -30.79 -4.32 28.35
N PRO A 296 -32.02 -4.32 28.92
CA PRO A 296 -32.24 -4.43 30.37
C PRO A 296 -31.66 -5.70 31.01
N LEU A 297 -31.51 -6.77 30.22
CA LEU A 297 -30.92 -8.02 30.65
C LEU A 297 -29.43 -7.88 30.95
N PHE A 298 -28.67 -7.19 30.09
CA PHE A 298 -27.22 -7.02 30.26
C PHE A 298 -26.89 -5.89 31.23
N ALA A 299 -27.73 -4.86 31.31
CA ALA A 299 -27.53 -3.73 32.23
C ALA A 299 -27.51 -4.14 33.71
N ASN A 300 -28.21 -5.23 34.08
CA ASN A 300 -28.32 -5.72 35.45
C ASN A 300 -27.58 -7.05 35.69
N ALA A 301 -26.77 -7.51 34.74
CA ALA A 301 -26.05 -8.77 34.83
C ALA A 301 -24.62 -8.59 35.36
N ASP A 302 -24.01 -9.71 35.77
CA ASP A 302 -22.58 -9.77 36.11
C ASP A 302 -21.72 -9.35 34.88
N PRO A 303 -20.78 -8.41 35.00
CA PRO A 303 -19.86 -8.04 33.93
C PRO A 303 -19.13 -9.22 33.28
N ASN A 304 -18.77 -10.24 34.06
CA ASN A 304 -18.09 -11.44 33.54
C ASN A 304 -19.00 -12.23 32.60
N PHE A 305 -20.29 -12.37 32.96
CA PHE A 305 -21.30 -12.96 32.09
C PHE A 305 -21.48 -12.14 30.80
N VAL A 306 -21.52 -10.80 30.92
CA VAL A 306 -21.66 -9.93 29.76
C VAL A 306 -20.48 -10.12 28.82
N THR A 307 -19.23 -10.06 29.29
CA THR A 307 -18.05 -10.27 28.45
C THR A 307 -18.02 -11.68 27.83
N ALA A 308 -18.40 -12.73 28.58
CA ALA A 308 -18.51 -14.09 28.05
C ALA A 308 -19.54 -14.21 26.93
N MET A 309 -20.70 -13.55 27.04
CA MET A 309 -21.69 -13.49 25.96
C MET A 309 -21.17 -12.71 24.76
N LEU A 310 -20.62 -11.51 24.99
CA LEU A 310 -20.22 -10.60 23.91
C LEU A 310 -19.12 -11.18 23.04
N THR A 311 -18.17 -11.92 23.61
CA THR A 311 -17.08 -12.59 22.86
C THR A 311 -17.57 -13.69 21.93
N LYS A 312 -18.80 -14.18 22.13
CA LYS A 312 -19.43 -15.24 21.32
C LYS A 312 -20.45 -14.69 20.31
N LEU A 313 -20.72 -13.39 20.31
CA LEU A 313 -21.63 -12.73 19.38
C LEU A 313 -20.99 -12.58 17.99
N LYS A 314 -21.79 -12.79 16.95
CA LYS A 314 -21.39 -12.53 15.56
C LYS A 314 -22.23 -11.43 14.94
N PHE A 315 -21.57 -10.46 14.31
CA PHE A 315 -22.26 -9.35 13.66
C PHE A 315 -22.89 -9.79 12.32
N GLU A 316 -24.16 -9.48 12.12
CA GLU A 316 -24.92 -9.79 10.89
C GLU A 316 -25.73 -8.57 10.43
N VAL A 317 -25.81 -8.36 9.11
CA VAL A 317 -26.61 -7.30 8.49
C VAL A 317 -27.67 -7.91 7.58
N PHE A 318 -28.91 -7.42 7.70
CA PHE A 318 -30.06 -7.80 6.90
C PHE A 318 -30.67 -6.59 6.18
N GLN A 319 -31.18 -6.80 4.96
CA GLN A 319 -31.80 -5.76 4.14
C GLN A 319 -33.31 -5.67 4.42
N PRO A 320 -33.94 -4.51 4.16
CA PRO A 320 -35.39 -4.37 4.24
C PRO A 320 -36.09 -5.43 3.38
N GLY A 321 -37.09 -6.12 3.95
CA GLY A 321 -37.85 -7.20 3.31
C GLY A 321 -37.31 -8.60 3.58
N ASP A 322 -36.08 -8.76 4.09
CA ASP A 322 -35.49 -10.06 4.38
C ASP A 322 -36.22 -10.78 5.52
N TYR A 323 -36.50 -12.07 5.33
CA TYR A 323 -36.97 -12.95 6.40
C TYR A 323 -35.79 -13.49 7.21
N ILE A 324 -35.54 -12.91 8.38
CA ILE A 324 -34.47 -13.30 9.31
C ILE A 324 -34.81 -14.66 9.96
N ILE A 325 -36.08 -14.87 10.31
CA ILE A 325 -36.61 -16.14 10.83
C ILE A 325 -37.86 -16.51 10.05
N ARG A 326 -38.01 -17.80 9.74
CA ARG A 326 -39.23 -18.38 9.17
C ARG A 326 -39.90 -19.30 10.18
N GLU A 327 -41.19 -19.11 10.37
CA GLU A 327 -42.03 -19.97 11.23
C GLU A 327 -41.91 -21.45 10.81
N GLY A 328 -41.96 -22.36 11.79
CA GLY A 328 -41.93 -23.80 11.55
C GLY A 328 -40.55 -24.38 11.23
N THR A 329 -39.53 -23.54 11.06
CA THR A 329 -38.14 -24.00 10.88
C THR A 329 -37.47 -24.36 12.20
N ILE A 330 -36.36 -25.11 12.14
CA ILE A 330 -35.52 -25.39 13.31
C ILE A 330 -34.54 -24.22 13.50
N GLY A 331 -34.58 -23.58 14.65
CA GLY A 331 -33.70 -22.46 14.98
C GLY A 331 -32.37 -22.90 15.59
N LYS A 332 -31.25 -22.41 15.05
CA LYS A 332 -29.89 -22.69 15.56
C LYS A 332 -29.19 -21.48 16.21
N LYS A 333 -29.83 -20.31 16.18
CA LYS A 333 -29.27 -19.05 16.72
C LYS A 333 -30.37 -18.11 17.20
N MET A 334 -30.07 -17.24 18.15
CA MET A 334 -30.91 -16.10 18.51
C MET A 334 -30.26 -14.79 18.02
N TYR A 335 -31.02 -13.69 18.04
CA TYR A 335 -30.55 -12.40 17.55
C TYR A 335 -30.83 -11.27 18.54
N PHE A 336 -29.86 -10.38 18.70
CA PHE A 336 -29.94 -9.13 19.43
C PHE A 336 -29.95 -7.97 18.44
N ILE A 337 -30.85 -7.00 18.61
CA ILE A 337 -30.98 -5.85 17.70
C ILE A 337 -30.09 -4.72 18.19
N GLN A 338 -28.95 -4.52 17.51
CA GLN A 338 -28.10 -3.35 17.74
C GLN A 338 -28.72 -2.10 17.10
N HIS A 339 -29.21 -2.23 15.86
CA HIS A 339 -29.85 -1.14 15.14
C HIS A 339 -30.85 -1.62 14.10
N GLY A 340 -32.01 -0.98 14.00
CA GLY A 340 -33.02 -1.23 12.97
C GLY A 340 -34.35 -1.73 13.54
N VAL A 341 -35.33 -1.89 12.66
CA VAL A 341 -36.68 -2.32 13.02
C VAL A 341 -37.01 -3.62 12.32
N VAL A 342 -37.51 -4.59 13.09
CA VAL A 342 -38.01 -5.87 12.57
C VAL A 342 -39.46 -6.08 12.96
N SER A 343 -40.19 -6.79 12.10
CA SER A 343 -41.59 -7.13 12.27
C SER A 343 -41.75 -8.64 12.50
N VAL A 344 -42.35 -8.99 13.63
CA VAL A 344 -42.69 -10.37 14.00
C VAL A 344 -44.09 -10.68 13.45
N LEU A 345 -44.15 -11.67 12.57
CA LEU A 345 -45.34 -12.09 11.83
C LEU A 345 -45.83 -13.45 12.36
N THR A 346 -47.09 -13.49 12.79
CA THR A 346 -47.77 -14.71 13.27
C THR A 346 -48.99 -15.01 12.40
N LYS A 347 -49.43 -16.28 12.35
CA LYS A 347 -50.60 -16.73 11.55
C LYS A 347 -51.92 -15.98 11.83
N GLY A 348 -52.02 -15.24 12.93
CA GLY A 348 -53.20 -14.47 13.34
C GLY A 348 -53.24 -13.00 12.88
N ASN A 349 -52.46 -12.60 11.86
CA ASN A 349 -52.49 -11.25 11.25
C ASN A 349 -52.13 -10.07 12.19
N LYS A 350 -51.43 -10.31 13.31
CA LYS A 350 -50.89 -9.25 14.17
C LYS A 350 -49.38 -9.13 13.98
N GLU A 351 -48.96 -8.00 13.42
CA GLU A 351 -47.55 -7.61 13.27
C GLU A 351 -47.08 -6.90 14.56
N MET A 352 -46.06 -7.43 15.22
CA MET A 352 -45.40 -6.78 16.36
C MET A 352 -44.04 -6.26 15.93
N LYS A 353 -43.75 -4.99 16.17
CA LYS A 353 -42.45 -4.38 15.83
C LYS A 353 -41.49 -4.43 17.01
N LEU A 354 -40.26 -4.82 16.73
CA LEU A 354 -39.13 -4.77 17.67
C LEU A 354 -38.07 -3.79 17.13
N SER A 355 -37.45 -3.05 18.04
CA SER A 355 -36.43 -2.03 17.74
C SER A 355 -35.16 -2.26 18.55
N ASP A 356 -34.17 -1.39 18.37
CA ASP A 356 -32.88 -1.34 19.08
C ASP A 356 -33.01 -1.69 20.58
N GLY A 357 -32.15 -2.58 21.07
CA GLY A 357 -32.15 -3.08 22.46
C GLY A 357 -33.07 -4.28 22.72
N SER A 358 -33.94 -4.62 21.76
CA SER A 358 -34.74 -5.85 21.82
C SER A 358 -33.96 -7.06 21.27
N TYR A 359 -34.42 -8.26 21.63
CA TYR A 359 -33.90 -9.53 21.10
C TYR A 359 -35.04 -10.49 20.77
N PHE A 360 -34.76 -11.45 19.90
CA PHE A 360 -35.73 -12.44 19.46
C PHE A 360 -35.10 -13.78 19.08
N GLY A 361 -35.95 -14.82 19.05
CA GLY A 361 -35.55 -16.17 18.66
C GLY A 361 -35.04 -17.04 19.81
N GLU A 362 -35.14 -16.58 21.06
CA GLU A 362 -34.73 -17.27 22.29
C GLU A 362 -35.62 -18.49 22.61
N ILE A 363 -36.92 -18.43 22.32
CA ILE A 363 -37.89 -19.48 22.70
C ILE A 363 -37.48 -20.85 22.14
N CYS A 364 -37.01 -20.87 20.90
CA CYS A 364 -36.59 -22.08 20.19
C CYS A 364 -35.32 -22.70 20.81
N LEU A 365 -34.42 -21.88 21.36
CA LEU A 365 -33.18 -22.35 21.98
C LEU A 365 -33.45 -23.03 23.33
N LEU A 366 -34.44 -22.53 24.09
CA LEU A 366 -34.80 -23.06 25.40
C LEU A 366 -35.74 -24.27 25.33
N THR A 367 -36.73 -24.24 24.44
CA THR A 367 -37.76 -25.30 24.32
C THR A 367 -37.35 -26.46 23.42
N ARG A 368 -36.21 -26.35 22.71
CA ARG A 368 -35.77 -27.27 21.64
C ARG A 368 -36.85 -27.52 20.55
N GLY A 369 -37.80 -26.59 20.41
CA GLY A 369 -38.91 -26.67 19.46
C GLY A 369 -38.61 -26.08 18.09
N ARG A 370 -39.66 -25.85 17.30
CA ARG A 370 -39.60 -25.10 16.03
C ARG A 370 -39.88 -23.61 16.27
N ARG A 371 -39.50 -22.76 15.31
CA ARG A 371 -39.79 -21.32 15.35
C ARG A 371 -41.29 -21.06 15.40
N THR A 372 -41.73 -20.31 16.41
CA THR A 372 -43.14 -20.01 16.69
C THR A 372 -43.71 -18.88 15.83
N ALA A 373 -42.85 -18.01 15.28
CA ALA A 373 -43.24 -16.89 14.43
C ALA A 373 -42.17 -16.62 13.36
N SER A 374 -42.55 -15.95 12.27
CA SER A 374 -41.62 -15.41 11.30
C SER A 374 -41.16 -14.01 11.72
N VAL A 375 -39.93 -13.62 11.36
CA VAL A 375 -39.40 -12.28 11.63
C VAL A 375 -38.84 -11.71 10.34
N ARG A 376 -39.33 -10.53 9.94
CA ARG A 376 -38.95 -9.82 8.73
C ARG A 376 -38.27 -8.49 9.07
N ALA A 377 -37.22 -8.12 8.37
CA ALA A 377 -36.59 -6.80 8.50
C ALA A 377 -37.44 -5.73 7.82
N ASP A 378 -37.77 -4.64 8.52
CA ASP A 378 -38.47 -3.48 7.94
C ASP A 378 -37.47 -2.43 7.42
N THR A 379 -36.32 -2.31 8.08
CA THR A 379 -35.21 -1.42 7.69
C THR A 379 -33.92 -2.23 7.49
N TYR A 380 -32.83 -1.55 7.12
CA TYR A 380 -31.51 -2.15 7.27
C TYR A 380 -31.27 -2.48 8.74
N CYS A 381 -31.09 -3.75 9.05
CA CYS A 381 -30.96 -4.24 10.42
C CYS A 381 -29.52 -4.69 10.68
N ARG A 382 -28.94 -4.19 11.77
CA ARG A 382 -27.64 -4.61 12.32
C ARG A 382 -27.92 -5.44 13.56
N LEU A 383 -27.64 -6.72 13.47
CA LEU A 383 -27.96 -7.71 14.48
C LEU A 383 -26.68 -8.37 14.99
N TYR A 384 -26.70 -8.82 16.23
CA TYR A 384 -25.73 -9.79 16.73
C TYR A 384 -26.41 -11.15 16.86
N SER A 385 -25.86 -12.16 16.22
CA SER A 385 -26.32 -13.54 16.35
C SER A 385 -25.52 -14.30 17.40
N LEU A 386 -26.21 -15.18 18.12
CA LEU A 386 -25.62 -16.09 19.10
C LEU A 386 -26.09 -17.51 18.80
N SER A 387 -25.17 -18.44 18.58
CA SER A 387 -25.49 -19.84 18.30
C SER A 387 -26.07 -20.54 19.54
N VAL A 388 -26.86 -21.59 19.31
CA VAL A 388 -27.41 -22.41 20.39
C VAL A 388 -26.31 -23.07 21.24
N ASP A 389 -25.20 -23.46 20.62
CA ASP A 389 -24.07 -24.10 21.30
C ASP A 389 -23.38 -23.12 22.25
N ASN A 390 -23.01 -21.93 21.75
CA ASN A 390 -22.42 -20.86 22.56
C ASN A 390 -23.39 -20.38 23.65
N PHE A 391 -24.68 -20.31 23.35
CA PHE A 391 -25.70 -19.92 24.33
C PHE A 391 -25.79 -20.93 25.47
N ASN A 392 -25.78 -22.23 25.17
CA ASN A 392 -25.82 -23.27 26.20
C ASN A 392 -24.53 -23.29 27.02
N GLU A 393 -23.37 -23.17 26.38
CA GLU A 393 -22.05 -23.09 27.03
C GLU A 393 -22.04 -21.97 28.09
N VAL A 394 -22.45 -20.76 27.73
CA VAL A 394 -22.47 -19.63 28.67
C VAL A 394 -23.54 -19.81 29.76
N LEU A 395 -24.71 -20.36 29.43
CA LEU A 395 -25.77 -20.57 30.43
C LEU A 395 -25.53 -21.76 31.37
N GLU A 396 -24.62 -22.68 31.04
CA GLU A 396 -24.14 -23.72 31.95
C GLU A 396 -23.25 -23.12 33.05
N GLU A 397 -22.45 -22.12 32.71
CA GLU A 397 -21.62 -21.36 33.67
C GLU A 397 -22.45 -20.39 34.52
N TYR A 398 -23.52 -19.80 33.96
CA TYR A 398 -24.37 -18.80 34.63
C TYR A 398 -25.86 -19.22 34.73
N PRO A 399 -26.21 -20.19 35.60
CA PRO A 399 -27.56 -20.77 35.67
C PRO A 399 -28.67 -19.81 36.12
N MET A 400 -28.33 -18.76 36.87
CA MET A 400 -29.31 -17.73 37.27
C MET A 400 -29.84 -16.96 36.06
N MET A 401 -29.00 -16.74 35.06
CA MET A 401 -29.41 -16.03 33.84
C MET A 401 -30.28 -16.89 32.93
N ARG A 402 -30.09 -18.23 32.94
CA ARG A 402 -30.95 -19.18 32.25
C ARG A 402 -32.42 -19.03 32.69
N ARG A 403 -32.67 -18.89 34.00
CA ARG A 403 -34.02 -18.68 34.55
C ARG A 403 -34.65 -17.36 34.08
N ALA A 404 -33.86 -16.30 33.95
CA ALA A 404 -34.33 -15.02 33.44
C ALA A 404 -34.79 -15.13 31.97
N PHE A 405 -34.01 -15.83 31.14
CA PHE A 405 -34.38 -16.12 29.75
C PHE A 405 -35.64 -16.98 29.65
N GLU A 406 -35.79 -18.02 30.49
CA GLU A 406 -36.98 -18.87 30.55
C GLU A 406 -38.24 -18.08 30.94
N THR A 407 -38.13 -17.19 31.92
CA THR A 407 -39.26 -16.36 32.38
C THR A 407 -39.79 -15.46 31.25
N VAL A 408 -38.90 -14.81 30.50
CA VAL A 408 -39.30 -13.97 29.36
C VAL A 408 -39.86 -14.80 28.20
N ALA A 409 -39.30 -15.99 27.97
CA ALA A 409 -39.79 -16.89 26.93
C ALA A 409 -41.22 -17.37 27.20
N ILE A 410 -41.56 -17.69 28.45
CA ILE A 410 -42.92 -18.09 28.87
C ILE A 410 -43.91 -16.93 28.68
N ASP A 411 -43.63 -15.73 29.19
CA ASP A 411 -44.50 -14.54 29.00
C ASP A 411 -44.74 -14.23 27.52
N ARG A 412 -43.72 -14.40 26.66
CA ARG A 412 -43.88 -14.23 25.21
C ARG A 412 -44.72 -15.34 24.57
N LEU A 413 -44.57 -16.59 25.02
CA LEU A 413 -45.36 -17.72 24.53
C LEU A 413 -46.85 -17.54 24.88
N ASP A 414 -47.14 -17.10 26.11
CA ASP A 414 -48.51 -16.84 26.59
C ASP A 414 -49.16 -15.72 25.80
N ARG A 415 -48.44 -14.60 25.53
CA ARG A 415 -48.96 -13.51 24.68
C ARG A 415 -49.26 -13.93 23.24
N ILE A 416 -48.55 -14.95 22.74
CA ILE A 416 -48.81 -15.53 21.42
C ILE A 416 -50.01 -16.49 21.49
N GLY A 417 -50.10 -17.31 22.55
CA GLY A 417 -51.14 -18.31 22.79
C GLY A 417 -52.52 -17.72 23.13
N GLU A 418 -52.61 -16.79 24.08
CA GLU A 418 -53.85 -16.10 24.48
C GLU A 418 -54.50 -15.37 23.31
N ARG A 419 -53.72 -14.93 22.32
CA ARG A 419 -54.21 -14.22 21.13
C ARG A 419 -54.64 -15.13 19.99
N ALA A 420 -54.27 -16.40 20.01
CA ALA A 420 -54.70 -17.40 19.02
C ALA A 420 -56.06 -18.05 19.38
N GLY A 421 -56.48 -18.00 20.66
CA GLY A 421 -57.68 -18.65 21.17
C GLY A 421 -58.98 -17.82 21.15
N GLY A 422 -59.00 -16.61 20.59
CA GLY A 422 -60.16 -15.71 20.68
C GLY A 422 -61.05 -15.68 19.44
N VAL A 423 -62.02 -16.59 19.32
CA VAL A 423 -63.23 -16.39 18.48
C VAL A 423 -64.49 -16.79 19.25
N ALA A 424 -65.47 -15.87 19.25
CA ALA A 424 -66.88 -15.98 19.62
C ALA A 424 -67.28 -15.99 21.12
N GLY A 425 -68.07 -14.97 21.53
CA GLY A 425 -68.92 -15.04 22.73
C GLY A 425 -69.10 -13.74 23.51
N THR A 426 -70.12 -12.96 23.14
CA THR A 426 -71.00 -12.14 24.00
C THR A 426 -70.43 -11.21 25.09
N GLY A 427 -70.72 -9.91 24.92
CA GLY A 427 -71.14 -8.95 25.96
C GLY A 427 -70.52 -9.04 27.36
N GLY A 428 -69.56 -8.15 27.63
CA GLY A 428 -69.10 -7.85 28.98
C GLY A 428 -68.37 -6.51 29.02
N VAL A 429 -69.00 -5.53 29.66
CA VAL A 429 -68.45 -4.20 29.96
C VAL A 429 -67.17 -4.35 30.78
N TRP A 430 -66.08 -3.68 30.39
CA TRP A 430 -64.90 -3.52 31.24
C TRP A 430 -64.55 -2.04 31.42
N LEU A 431 -64.65 -1.62 32.68
CA LEU A 431 -64.31 -0.31 33.21
C LEU A 431 -62.80 -0.06 33.13
N ARG A 432 -62.43 1.17 32.72
CA ARG A 432 -61.10 1.75 32.92
C ARG A 432 -60.79 1.88 34.43
N PRO A 433 -59.60 1.48 34.91
CA PRO A 433 -59.04 2.06 36.11
C PRO A 433 -58.28 3.35 35.74
N GLN A 434 -58.79 4.48 36.24
CA GLN A 434 -58.09 5.76 36.24
C GLN A 434 -56.79 5.67 37.05
N GLY A 435 -55.70 6.18 36.48
CA GLY A 435 -54.48 6.47 37.23
C GLY A 435 -54.74 7.61 38.21
N ARG A 436 -54.69 7.30 39.52
CA ARG A 436 -54.74 8.30 40.59
C ARG A 436 -53.31 8.67 40.98
N ALA A 437 -53.00 9.94 40.80
CA ALA A 437 -51.79 10.58 41.30
C ALA A 437 -51.67 10.46 42.82
N SER A 438 -50.45 10.23 43.31
CA SER A 438 -50.07 10.57 44.68
C SER A 438 -48.66 11.17 44.68
N ARG A 439 -48.60 12.46 45.04
CA ARG A 439 -47.41 13.19 45.50
C ARG A 439 -46.93 12.58 46.82
N PRO A 440 -45.62 12.68 47.15
CA PRO A 440 -45.20 12.75 48.54
C PRO A 440 -44.93 14.20 48.96
N LEU A 441 -45.42 14.54 50.14
CA LEU A 441 -45.11 15.76 50.90
C LEU A 441 -43.79 15.58 51.68
N SER A 442 -43.10 16.70 51.84
CA SER A 442 -41.93 16.98 52.67
C SER A 442 -42.08 16.57 54.15
N ALA A 443 -40.99 16.08 54.78
CA ALA A 443 -40.53 16.55 56.09
C ALA A 443 -39.12 16.06 56.46
N SER A 444 -38.32 17.01 56.97
CA SER A 444 -37.26 16.93 58.00
C SER A 444 -35.92 16.22 57.76
N GLN A 445 -34.87 17.05 57.76
CA GLN A 445 -33.45 16.72 58.00
C GLN A 445 -33.20 16.16 59.43
N PRO A 446 -31.99 15.62 59.66
CA PRO A 446 -31.06 16.34 60.53
C PRO A 446 -29.65 16.55 59.96
N SER A 447 -29.08 17.66 60.44
CA SER A 447 -27.79 18.32 60.26
C SER A 447 -26.54 17.55 60.69
N LEU A 448 -25.38 17.86 60.08
CA LEU A 448 -24.02 17.90 60.69
C LEU A 448 -23.10 18.83 59.81
N PRO A 449 -21.96 19.36 60.32
CA PRO A 449 -21.72 20.81 60.32
C PRO A 449 -20.54 21.32 59.46
N HIS A 450 -20.47 22.65 59.40
CA HIS A 450 -19.51 23.54 58.74
C HIS A 450 -18.02 23.37 59.12
N GLY A 451 -17.14 23.67 58.15
CA GLY A 451 -15.74 24.08 58.38
C GLY A 451 -14.94 24.29 57.08
N ALA A 452 -14.75 25.55 56.67
CA ALA A 452 -13.85 26.03 55.59
C ALA A 452 -12.46 26.43 56.17
N PRO A 453 -11.46 27.00 55.43
CA PRO A 453 -11.37 27.40 54.01
C PRO A 453 -10.04 27.02 53.28
N GLY A 454 -9.90 27.44 52.01
CA GLY A 454 -8.77 27.17 51.08
C GLY A 454 -7.41 27.84 51.42
N PRO A 455 -6.43 27.88 50.48
CA PRO A 455 -6.49 28.89 49.40
C PRO A 455 -5.91 28.50 48.01
N ALA A 456 -6.50 29.13 46.97
CA ALA A 456 -5.90 29.92 45.88
C ALA A 456 -4.69 29.35 45.09
N ALA A 457 -4.83 29.00 43.80
CA ALA A 457 -4.86 29.85 42.60
C ALA A 457 -3.47 30.16 41.98
N SER A 458 -3.25 29.69 40.74
CA SER A 458 -2.47 30.44 39.74
C SER A 458 -3.03 30.19 38.34
N THR A 459 -3.58 31.26 37.78
CA THR A 459 -4.12 31.48 36.43
C THR A 459 -3.03 31.75 35.39
N ARG A 460 -3.24 31.35 34.11
CA ARG A 460 -3.27 32.23 32.90
C ARG A 460 -3.49 31.44 31.59
N PRO A 461 -3.91 32.09 30.47
CA PRO A 461 -5.14 31.73 29.77
C PRO A 461 -4.96 31.26 28.32
N ALA A 462 -5.98 30.57 27.79
CA ALA A 462 -6.13 30.32 26.35
C ALA A 462 -7.01 31.40 25.71
N SER A 463 -6.44 32.05 24.70
CA SER A 463 -7.07 33.08 23.87
C SER A 463 -8.02 32.49 22.83
N SER A 464 -9.13 33.21 22.64
CA SER A 464 -10.15 33.08 21.61
C SER A 464 -9.61 33.26 20.18
N SER A 465 -10.03 32.38 19.26
CA SER A 465 -10.24 32.75 17.86
C SER A 465 -11.20 31.77 17.17
N THR A 466 -12.41 32.25 16.90
CA THR A 466 -13.40 31.70 15.96
C THR A 466 -12.85 31.55 14.54
N PRO A 467 -13.14 30.47 13.80
CA PRO A 467 -12.98 30.46 12.35
C PRO A 467 -14.26 30.92 11.65
N ARG A 468 -14.10 31.95 10.81
CA ARG A 468 -15.05 32.45 9.81
C ARG A 468 -15.46 31.34 8.82
N LEU A 469 -16.76 31.22 8.56
CA LEU A 469 -17.32 30.56 7.38
C LEU A 469 -17.20 31.49 6.16
N GLY A 470 -16.64 30.95 5.07
CA GLY A 470 -16.58 31.52 3.73
C GLY A 470 -16.89 30.44 2.69
N PRO A 471 -17.19 30.80 1.42
CA PRO A 471 -18.47 30.47 0.79
C PRO A 471 -18.50 29.15 0.00
N THR A 472 -19.75 28.68 -0.19
CA THR A 472 -20.22 27.56 -1.02
C THR A 472 -19.66 27.52 -2.44
N PRO A 473 -19.37 26.33 -3.02
CA PRO A 473 -19.10 26.19 -4.44
C PRO A 473 -20.40 26.22 -5.25
N ALA A 474 -20.39 27.01 -6.33
CA ALA A 474 -21.46 27.12 -7.31
C ALA A 474 -21.65 25.82 -8.11
N ALA A 475 -22.93 25.48 -8.34
CA ALA A 475 -23.37 24.38 -9.19
C ALA A 475 -22.91 24.59 -10.65
N ARG A 476 -22.25 23.58 -11.22
CA ARG A 476 -21.90 23.54 -12.65
C ARG A 476 -23.05 22.88 -13.40
N ALA A 477 -23.69 23.65 -14.28
CA ALA A 477 -24.83 23.24 -15.09
C ALA A 477 -24.48 22.07 -16.03
N ALA A 478 -25.41 21.12 -16.13
CA ALA A 478 -25.41 20.03 -17.08
C ALA A 478 -25.65 20.55 -18.51
N ALA A 479 -24.88 20.05 -19.47
CA ALA A 479 -25.10 20.28 -20.90
C ALA A 479 -26.27 19.40 -21.41
N PRO A 480 -27.03 19.85 -22.42
CA PRO A 480 -28.22 19.15 -22.89
C PRO A 480 -27.89 18.04 -23.91
N SER A 481 -28.62 16.93 -23.79
CA SER A 481 -28.70 15.83 -24.75
C SER A 481 -29.42 16.29 -26.04
N PRO A 482 -29.05 15.81 -27.24
CA PRO A 482 -29.85 16.05 -28.43
C PRO A 482 -30.93 14.98 -28.61
N ASP A 483 -32.11 15.47 -28.98
CA ASP A 483 -33.35 14.75 -29.23
C ASP A 483 -33.30 13.76 -30.40
N ARG A 484 -34.05 12.66 -30.22
CA ARG A 484 -34.58 11.80 -31.28
C ARG A 484 -35.85 12.43 -31.87
N ARG A 485 -35.92 12.55 -33.20
CA ARG A 485 -37.18 12.38 -33.97
C ARG A 485 -36.91 11.73 -35.33
N ASP A 486 -37.33 10.48 -35.42
CA ASP A 486 -38.22 9.88 -36.41
C ASP A 486 -38.15 10.27 -37.90
N SER A 487 -37.93 9.22 -38.70
CA SER A 487 -38.85 8.67 -39.72
C SER A 487 -38.42 8.67 -41.20
N ALA A 488 -38.74 7.51 -41.81
CA ALA A 488 -38.97 7.22 -43.23
C ALA A 488 -37.80 6.73 -44.12
N SER A 489 -37.76 5.41 -44.31
CA SER A 489 -37.44 4.75 -45.59
C SER A 489 -38.70 4.72 -46.49
N PRO A 490 -38.60 4.72 -47.83
CA PRO A 490 -38.35 3.51 -48.66
C PRO A 490 -37.38 3.86 -49.84
N GLY A 491 -36.82 3.00 -50.68
CA GLY A 491 -36.99 1.60 -51.08
C GLY A 491 -36.48 1.49 -52.55
N ALA A 492 -35.96 0.31 -52.91
CA ALA A 492 -35.84 -0.25 -54.26
C ALA A 492 -34.63 0.06 -55.21
N ALA A 493 -33.93 -1.05 -55.52
CA ALA A 493 -33.60 -1.59 -56.86
C ALA A 493 -32.25 -1.29 -57.55
N GLY A 494 -31.61 -2.38 -58.01
CA GLY A 494 -30.75 -2.40 -59.20
C GLY A 494 -29.41 -3.13 -59.03
N GLY A 495 -29.31 -4.40 -59.44
CA GLY A 495 -28.10 -5.23 -59.37
C GLY A 495 -27.25 -5.25 -60.65
N LEU A 496 -26.19 -6.10 -60.62
CA LEU A 496 -25.54 -6.90 -61.69
C LEU A 496 -24.02 -7.03 -61.45
N ASP A 497 -23.60 -8.14 -60.80
CA ASP A 497 -22.80 -9.28 -61.31
C ASP A 497 -21.60 -9.10 -62.31
N PRO A 498 -20.72 -10.11 -62.51
CA PRO A 498 -19.32 -10.10 -62.07
C PRO A 498 -18.29 -10.40 -63.19
N GLN A 499 -17.00 -10.09 -63.00
CA GLN A 499 -15.83 -10.79 -63.58
C GLN A 499 -14.56 -9.95 -63.39
N ASP A 500 -13.63 -10.40 -62.52
CA ASP A 500 -12.22 -10.53 -62.91
C ASP A 500 -11.45 -11.29 -61.84
N SER A 501 -11.43 -12.61 -62.03
CA SER A 501 -10.43 -13.51 -61.48
C SER A 501 -9.84 -14.25 -62.67
N ALA A 502 -8.60 -13.94 -63.06
CA ALA A 502 -7.62 -14.95 -63.47
C ALA A 502 -6.30 -14.30 -63.92
N ARG A 503 -5.26 -14.51 -63.10
CA ARG A 503 -3.88 -14.93 -63.45
C ARG A 503 -2.97 -14.42 -62.34
N SER A 504 -2.17 -15.22 -61.65
CA SER A 504 -1.89 -16.64 -61.65
C SER A 504 -1.10 -16.91 -60.38
N ARG A 505 -1.37 -18.04 -59.75
CA ARG A 505 -0.67 -18.56 -58.57
C ARG A 505 0.80 -18.88 -58.87
N LEU A 506 1.62 -18.79 -57.80
CA LEU A 506 2.73 -19.70 -57.43
C LEU A 506 3.95 -19.69 -58.38
N SER A 507 5.22 -19.75 -57.96
CA SER A 507 5.87 -20.12 -56.70
C SER A 507 7.38 -19.85 -56.79
N SER A 508 8.02 -19.84 -55.61
CA SER A 508 9.36 -20.38 -55.30
C SER A 508 10.64 -19.70 -55.81
N ASN A 509 11.53 -19.45 -54.83
CA ASN A 509 12.99 -19.30 -54.86
C ASN A 509 13.57 -17.89 -55.08
N LEU A 510 13.78 -17.18 -53.96
CA LEU A 510 15.10 -16.67 -53.52
C LEU A 510 15.04 -16.21 -52.07
#